data_AF-A0A2D4MNN0-F1
#
_entry.id   AF-A0A2D4MNN0-F1
#
_cell.length_a   1.000
_cell.length_b   1.000
_cell.length_c   1.000
_cell.angle_alpha   90.00
_cell.angle_beta   90.00
_cell.angle_gamma   90.00
#
_symmetry.space_group_name_H-M   'P 1'
#
loop_
_entity.id
_entity.type
_entity.pdbx_description
1 polymer ?
#
loop_
_entity_poly.entity_id
_entity_poly.type
_entity_poly.pdbx_seq_one_letter_code
_entity_poly.pdbx_strand_id
1 'polypeptide(L)'
;GSIEKEGIGFDFKWPLSQIREIHLRRYNLRRSALEIFFIDQSNYFLNFKKEARNRIYSRILSLCSQNISGTRSPQELFKTSGLTQKWVNREISNFDYLIQLNTMAGRTYNDLAQYP
;
A
#
# COMPACT_ATOMS: atom_id res chain seq x y z
N GLY A 1 -8.79 -29.03 -30.55
CA GLY A 1 -7.69 -28.05 -30.59
C GLY A 1 -8.02 -26.94 -29.63
N SER A 2 -7.34 -26.89 -28.51
CA SER A 2 -7.55 -25.88 -27.47
C SER A 2 -6.81 -24.61 -27.87
N ILE A 3 -7.53 -23.51 -28.01
CA ILE A 3 -6.97 -22.21 -28.33
C ILE A 3 -6.24 -21.70 -27.09
N GLU A 4 -4.92 -21.77 -27.10
CA GLU A 4 -4.07 -21.05 -26.16
C GLU A 4 -4.32 -19.55 -26.35
N LYS A 5 -4.89 -18.90 -25.34
CA LYS A 5 -4.90 -17.43 -25.29
C LYS A 5 -3.47 -17.00 -24.96
N GLU A 6 -2.72 -16.63 -26.00
CA GLU A 6 -1.49 -15.85 -25.85
C GLU A 6 -1.80 -14.65 -24.96
N GLY A 7 -1.19 -14.64 -23.77
CA GLY A 7 -1.31 -13.53 -22.83
C GLY A 7 -0.63 -12.31 -23.45
N ILE A 8 -1.42 -11.43 -24.06
CA ILE A 8 -0.98 -10.08 -24.41
C ILE A 8 -0.70 -9.38 -23.08
N GLY A 9 0.56 -9.42 -22.64
CA GLY A 9 1.01 -8.67 -21.49
C GLY A 9 0.88 -7.20 -21.82
N PHE A 10 -0.01 -6.49 -21.15
CA PHE A 10 0.01 -5.04 -21.17
C PHE A 10 1.24 -4.60 -20.37
N ASP A 11 2.21 -4.01 -21.06
CA ASP A 11 3.36 -3.39 -20.43
C ASP A 11 2.93 -2.04 -19.84
N PHE A 12 3.00 -1.94 -18.52
CA PHE A 12 2.76 -0.69 -17.81
C PHE A 12 4.07 -0.15 -17.25
N LYS A 13 4.27 1.17 -17.40
CA LYS A 13 5.46 1.88 -16.89
C LYS A 13 5.00 3.12 -16.16
N TRP A 14 5.45 3.28 -14.92
CA TRP A 14 5.19 4.47 -14.12
C TRP A 14 6.52 5.15 -13.75
N PRO A 15 6.63 6.48 -13.93
CA PRO A 15 7.77 7.24 -13.41
C PRO A 15 7.85 7.13 -11.89
N LEU A 16 9.05 6.98 -11.33
CA LEU A 16 9.23 6.93 -9.87
C LEU A 16 8.76 8.22 -9.18
N SER A 17 8.80 9.36 -9.87
CA SER A 17 8.29 10.64 -9.38
C SER A 17 6.78 10.66 -9.15
N GLN A 18 6.03 9.72 -9.73
CA GLN A 18 4.59 9.59 -9.53
C GLN A 18 4.24 8.76 -8.29
N ILE A 19 5.21 8.10 -7.65
CA ILE A 19 4.98 7.32 -6.44
C ILE A 19 4.83 8.27 -5.26
N ARG A 20 3.66 8.22 -4.60
CA ARG A 20 3.38 8.97 -3.38
C ARG A 20 3.80 8.17 -2.15
N GLU A 21 3.31 6.93 -2.05
CA GLU A 21 3.49 6.06 -0.89
C GLU A 21 3.66 4.59 -1.32
N ILE A 22 4.37 3.82 -0.51
CA ILE A 22 4.51 2.37 -0.70
C ILE A 22 4.28 1.68 0.64
N HIS A 23 3.32 0.78 0.69
CA HIS A 23 2.95 0.06 1.90
C HIS A 23 3.31 -1.42 1.80
N LEU A 24 3.95 -1.94 2.86
CA LEU A 24 4.14 -3.37 3.04
C LEU A 24 2.81 -4.01 3.43
N ARG A 25 2.32 -4.97 2.63
CA ARG A 25 1.02 -5.60 2.83
C ARG A 25 1.12 -7.11 3.05
N ARG A 26 0.02 -7.68 3.52
CA ARG A 26 -0.18 -9.13 3.61
C ARG A 26 -1.13 -9.58 2.50
N TYR A 27 -0.84 -10.73 1.92
CA TYR A 27 -1.74 -11.45 1.03
C TYR A 27 -1.89 -12.87 1.58
N ASN A 28 -3.13 -13.34 1.75
CA ASN A 28 -3.43 -14.61 2.45
C ASN A 28 -2.67 -14.74 3.79
N LEU A 29 -2.69 -13.66 4.60
CA LEU A 29 -2.00 -13.55 5.89
C LEU A 29 -0.46 -13.62 5.85
N ARG A 30 0.15 -13.70 4.66
CA ARG A 30 1.61 -13.73 4.49
C ARG A 30 2.13 -12.36 4.11
N ARG A 31 3.18 -11.89 4.79
CA ARG A 31 3.93 -10.66 4.43
C ARG A 31 4.61 -10.86 3.07
N SER A 32 3.88 -10.70 1.99
CA SER A 32 4.31 -11.08 0.63
C SER A 32 3.86 -10.09 -0.43
N ALA A 33 3.08 -9.08 -0.05
CA ALA A 33 2.55 -8.10 -0.97
C ALA A 33 3.12 -6.68 -0.73
N LEU A 34 3.04 -5.85 -1.77
CA LEU A 34 3.24 -4.41 -1.73
C LEU A 34 2.02 -3.73 -2.32
N GLU A 35 1.70 -2.57 -1.78
CA GLU A 35 0.73 -1.66 -2.38
C GLU A 35 1.41 -0.33 -2.67
N ILE A 36 1.33 0.10 -3.92
CA ILE A 36 1.96 1.33 -4.41
C ILE A 36 0.85 2.33 -4.70
N PHE A 37 0.92 3.50 -4.08
CA PHE A 37 -0.02 4.60 -4.27
C PHE A 37 0.65 5.70 -5.08
N PHE A 38 -0.05 6.16 -6.12
CA PHE A 38 0.42 7.20 -7.02
C PHE A 38 -0.22 8.56 -6.69
N ILE A 39 0.39 9.64 -7.20
CA ILE A 39 -0.09 11.02 -6.99
C ILE A 39 -1.48 11.23 -7.60
N ASP A 40 -1.78 10.56 -8.71
CA ASP A 40 -3.09 10.59 -9.39
C ASP A 40 -4.19 9.80 -8.66
N GLN A 41 -3.90 9.33 -7.45
CA GLN A 41 -4.78 8.53 -6.59
C GLN A 41 -5.00 7.08 -7.06
N SER A 42 -4.45 6.69 -8.21
CA SER A 42 -4.39 5.28 -8.59
C SER A 42 -3.47 4.52 -7.65
N ASN A 43 -3.70 3.21 -7.54
CA ASN A 43 -2.88 2.36 -6.71
C ASN A 43 -2.91 0.91 -7.21
N TYR A 44 -1.84 0.17 -6.93
CA TYR A 44 -1.67 -1.19 -7.40
C TYR A 44 -1.23 -2.10 -6.26
N PHE A 45 -1.99 -3.17 -6.04
CA PHE A 45 -1.69 -4.21 -5.08
C PHE A 45 -1.00 -5.40 -5.79
N LEU A 46 0.23 -5.69 -5.39
CA LEU A 46 1.08 -6.68 -6.04
C LEU A 46 1.53 -7.74 -5.03
N ASN A 47 1.25 -9.01 -5.31
CA ASN A 47 1.73 -10.14 -4.50
C ASN A 47 2.99 -10.76 -5.11
N PHE A 48 3.94 -11.16 -4.26
CA PHE A 48 5.24 -11.70 -4.66
C PHE A 48 5.62 -12.94 -3.86
N LYS A 49 6.67 -13.63 -4.29
CA LYS A 49 7.46 -14.47 -3.37
C LYS A 49 8.14 -13.55 -2.33
N LYS A 50 8.23 -14.00 -1.07
CA LYS A 50 8.64 -13.15 0.07
C LYS A 50 10.01 -12.50 -0.13
N GLU A 51 10.95 -13.23 -0.70
CA GLU A 51 12.33 -12.80 -0.95
C GLU A 51 12.37 -11.72 -2.03
N ALA A 52 11.59 -11.90 -3.11
CA ALA A 52 11.46 -10.93 -4.19
C ALA A 52 10.83 -9.62 -3.68
N ARG A 53 9.79 -9.70 -2.84
CA ARG A 53 9.11 -8.53 -2.26
C ARG A 53 10.08 -7.57 -1.56
N ASN A 54 10.95 -8.11 -0.70
CA ASN A 54 11.91 -7.30 0.05
C ASN A 54 12.96 -6.68 -0.89
N ARG A 55 13.48 -7.44 -1.85
CA ARG A 55 14.46 -6.94 -2.83
C ARG A 55 13.90 -5.80 -3.67
N ILE A 56 12.66 -5.96 -4.17
CA ILE A 56 11.96 -4.93 -4.95
C ILE A 56 11.74 -3.68 -4.08
N TYR A 57 11.21 -3.86 -2.88
CA TYR A 57 10.94 -2.76 -1.95
C TYR A 57 12.19 -1.93 -1.65
N SER A 58 13.30 -2.59 -1.26
CA SER A 58 14.58 -1.91 -0.99
C SER A 58 15.12 -1.20 -2.22
N ARG A 59 14.97 -1.78 -3.42
CA ARG A 59 15.43 -1.17 -4.67
C ARG A 59 14.64 0.09 -5.01
N ILE A 60 13.31 0.05 -4.86
CA ILE A 60 12.47 1.23 -5.12
C ILE A 60 12.84 2.35 -4.13
N LEU A 61 12.94 2.05 -2.83
CA LEU A 61 13.35 3.04 -1.84
C LEU A 61 14.74 3.64 -2.11
N SER A 62 15.71 2.83 -2.58
CA SER A 62 17.03 3.36 -2.92
C SER A 62 17.04 4.30 -4.13
N LEU A 63 16.03 4.19 -5.01
CA LEU A 63 15.91 4.99 -6.21
C LEU A 63 15.01 6.22 -6.01
N CYS A 64 14.09 6.15 -5.06
CA CYS A 64 13.24 7.27 -4.70
C CYS A 64 13.97 8.20 -3.74
N SER A 65 14.36 9.38 -4.23
CA SER A 65 15.00 10.44 -3.45
C SER A 65 14.05 11.16 -2.48
N GLN A 66 12.74 10.95 -2.62
CA GLN A 66 11.71 11.54 -1.76
C GLN A 66 11.49 10.66 -0.52
N ASN A 67 11.17 11.30 0.61
CA ASN A 67 10.85 10.64 1.89
C ASN A 67 9.57 9.77 1.78
N ILE A 68 9.66 8.64 1.09
CA ILE A 68 8.57 7.67 1.00
C ILE A 68 8.41 7.07 2.40
N SER A 69 7.27 7.35 3.03
CA SER A 69 6.88 6.86 4.35
C SER A 69 6.57 5.35 4.33
N GLY A 70 7.58 4.52 4.07
CA GLY A 70 7.42 3.07 3.99
C GLY A 70 7.96 2.30 5.22
N THR A 71 8.68 2.95 6.13
CA THR A 71 9.52 2.24 7.11
C THR A 71 8.90 2.00 8.48
N ARG A 72 7.78 2.66 8.81
CA ARG A 72 7.19 2.59 10.17
C ARG A 72 6.18 1.45 10.28
N SER A 73 6.18 0.76 11.41
CA SER A 73 5.15 -0.24 11.71
C SER A 73 3.77 0.42 11.85
N PRO A 74 2.66 -0.31 11.61
CA PRO A 74 1.31 0.20 11.87
C PRO A 74 1.13 0.79 13.26
N GLN A 75 1.75 0.18 14.28
CA GLN A 75 1.66 0.67 15.66
C GLN A 75 2.39 2.01 15.83
N GLU A 76 3.55 2.20 15.21
CA GLU A 76 4.29 3.46 15.25
C GLU A 76 3.59 4.56 14.46
N LEU A 77 3.03 4.23 13.29
CA LEU A 77 2.21 5.17 12.50
C LEU A 77 1.02 5.65 13.32
N PHE A 78 0.29 4.73 13.94
CA PHE A 78 -0.85 5.08 14.79
C PHE A 78 -0.43 5.98 15.95
N LYS A 79 0.61 5.60 16.71
CA LYS A 79 1.11 6.39 17.85
C LYS A 79 1.58 7.79 17.45
N THR A 80 2.23 7.93 16.30
CA THR A 80 2.79 9.22 15.85
C THR A 80 1.77 10.11 15.13
N SER A 81 0.64 9.56 14.68
CA SER A 81 -0.36 10.29 13.90
C SER A 81 -1.20 11.31 14.69
N GLY A 82 -1.32 11.14 16.01
CA GLY A 82 -2.27 11.90 16.83
C GLY A 82 -3.75 11.69 16.44
N LEU A 83 -4.05 10.65 15.65
CA LEU A 83 -5.34 10.44 15.01
C LEU A 83 -6.50 10.37 16.01
N THR A 84 -6.33 9.66 17.12
CA THR A 84 -7.35 9.56 18.18
C THR A 84 -7.63 10.91 18.83
N GLN A 85 -6.62 11.75 19.03
CA GLN A 85 -6.83 13.07 19.63
C GLN A 85 -7.64 13.98 18.70
N LYS A 86 -7.34 13.98 17.40
CA LYS A 86 -8.11 14.72 16.40
C LYS A 86 -9.58 14.29 16.37
N TRP A 87 -9.83 12.99 16.48
CA TRP A 87 -11.19 12.46 16.56
C TRP A 87 -11.91 12.88 17.84
N VAL A 88 -11.26 12.76 19.00
CA VAL A 88 -11.81 13.20 20.30
C VAL A 88 -12.14 14.69 20.29
N ASN A 89 -11.28 15.51 19.69
CA ASN A 89 -11.49 16.95 19.52
C ASN A 89 -12.53 17.31 18.45
N ARG A 90 -13.13 16.32 17.77
CA ARG A 90 -14.08 16.50 16.65
C ARG A 90 -13.49 17.24 15.44
N GLU A 91 -12.18 17.20 15.27
CA GLU A 91 -11.49 17.76 14.11
C GLU A 91 -11.64 16.89 12.86
N ILE A 92 -11.98 15.60 13.05
CA ILE A 92 -12.27 14.64 11.99
C ILE A 92 -13.57 13.90 12.27
N SER A 93 -14.25 13.47 11.21
CA SER A 93 -15.49 12.72 11.35
C SER A 93 -15.22 11.27 11.81
N ASN A 94 -16.27 10.60 12.29
CA ASN A 94 -16.20 9.16 12.59
C ASN A 94 -15.79 8.35 11.35
N PHE A 95 -16.26 8.75 10.18
CA PHE A 95 -15.91 8.08 8.92
C PHE A 95 -14.41 8.22 8.63
N ASP A 96 -13.88 9.44 8.67
CA ASP A 96 -12.45 9.70 8.41
C ASP A 96 -11.54 8.97 9.39
N TYR A 97 -11.95 8.90 10.67
CA TYR A 97 -11.24 8.15 11.69
C TYR A 97 -11.17 6.65 11.35
N LEU A 98 -12.30 6.04 10.96
CA LEU A 98 -12.35 4.63 10.58
C LEU A 98 -11.56 4.34 9.31
N ILE A 99 -11.62 5.21 8.29
CA ILE A 99 -10.84 5.06 7.06
C ILE A 99 -9.34 5.08 7.35
N GLN A 100 -8.88 6.00 8.20
CA GLN A 100 -7.47 6.06 8.57
C GLN A 100 -7.03 4.85 9.41
N LEU A 101 -7.86 4.39 10.35
CA LEU A 101 -7.61 3.17 11.11
C LEU A 101 -7.47 1.94 10.20
N ASN A 102 -8.43 1.75 9.29
CA ASN A 102 -8.42 0.65 8.33
C ASN A 102 -7.18 0.68 7.44
N THR A 103 -6.81 1.87 6.95
CA THR A 103 -5.61 2.09 6.13
C THR A 103 -4.33 1.69 6.87
N MET A 104 -4.17 2.17 8.11
CA MET A 104 -3.02 1.85 8.97
C MET A 104 -2.98 0.35 9.32
N ALA A 105 -4.14 -0.29 9.50
CA ALA A 105 -4.25 -1.70 9.85
C ALA A 105 -3.90 -2.65 8.70
N GLY A 106 -3.70 -2.17 7.48
CA GLY A 106 -3.42 -3.04 6.33
C GLY A 106 -4.58 -3.25 5.37
N ARG A 107 -5.79 -2.75 5.69
CA ARG A 107 -6.99 -2.96 4.89
C ARG A 107 -6.94 -2.13 3.60
N THR A 108 -7.46 -2.68 2.52
CA THR A 108 -7.45 -2.06 1.20
C THR A 108 -8.68 -2.49 0.40
N TYR A 109 -9.19 -1.57 -0.43
CA TYR A 109 -10.29 -1.83 -1.35
C TYR A 109 -9.95 -2.88 -2.42
N ASN A 110 -8.66 -3.17 -2.65
CA ASN A 110 -8.18 -4.07 -3.69
C ASN A 110 -8.08 -5.55 -3.28
N ASP A 111 -8.21 -5.85 -1.98
CA ASP A 111 -8.22 -7.23 -1.47
C ASP A 111 -9.56 -7.48 -0.76
N LEU A 112 -10.43 -8.28 -1.40
CA LEU A 112 -11.76 -8.60 -0.84
C LEU A 112 -11.69 -9.26 0.54
N ALA A 113 -10.63 -10.01 0.83
CA ALA A 113 -10.45 -10.64 2.14
C ALA A 113 -10.01 -9.63 3.23
N GLN A 114 -9.59 -8.43 2.84
CA GLN A 114 -9.08 -7.37 3.70
C GLN A 114 -9.74 -6.02 3.38
N TYR A 115 -10.97 -6.04 2.87
CA TYR A 115 -11.71 -4.82 2.52
C TYR A 115 -12.00 -3.98 3.78
N PRO A 116 -11.87 -2.64 3.73
CA PRO A 116 -12.13 -1.74 4.87
C PRO A 116 -13.48 -1.93 5.56
#